data_AF-A0A2E0UCZ9-F1
#
_entry.id   AF-A0A2E0UCZ9-F1
#
_cell.length_a   1.000
_cell.length_b   1.000
_cell.length_c   1.000
_cell.angle_alpha   90.00
_cell.angle_beta   90.00
_cell.angle_gamma   90.00
#
_symmetry.space_group_name_H-M   'P 1'
#
loop_
_entity.id
_entity.type
_entity.pdbx_description
1 polymer ?
#
loop_
_entity_poly.entity_id
_entity_poly.type
_entity_poly.pdbx_seq_one_letter_code
_entity_poly.pdbx_strand_id
1 'polypeptide(L)'
;VDLMEEILSEGETPVVLDATTLRKNPRNALEKFCENIGISFDESMLSWSAGPKPEDGVWEKYWYHGVHASTGFLPYEPKEVTIPEDLTDVIEEAVPLYERLSEYALEL
;
A
#
# COMPACT_ATOMS: atom_id res chain seq x y z
N VAL A 1 -5.12 12.00 5.73
CA VAL A 1 -6.21 11.59 4.80
C VAL A 1 -6.50 12.65 3.76
N ASP A 2 -5.70 13.71 3.74
CA ASP A 2 -6.05 15.00 3.16
C ASP A 2 -6.18 14.94 1.63
N LEU A 3 -5.30 14.17 0.96
CA LEU A 3 -5.43 13.91 -0.48
C LEU A 3 -6.77 13.26 -0.84
N MET A 4 -7.25 12.30 -0.02
CA MET A 4 -8.53 11.65 -0.25
C MET A 4 -9.69 12.65 -0.07
N GLU A 5 -9.63 13.48 0.97
CA GLU A 5 -10.64 14.51 1.22
C GLU A 5 -10.65 15.60 0.14
N GLU A 6 -9.48 15.95 -0.42
CA GLU A 6 -9.36 16.88 -1.54
C GLU A 6 -10.06 16.33 -2.78
N ILE A 7 -9.76 15.08 -3.17
CA ILE A 7 -10.43 14.37 -4.28
C ILE A 7 -11.96 14.36 -4.08
N LEU A 8 -12.42 14.04 -2.87
CA LEU A 8 -13.86 14.06 -2.53
C LEU A 8 -14.47 15.47 -2.65
N SER A 9 -13.73 16.51 -2.25
CA SER A 9 -14.20 17.89 -2.32
C SER A 9 -14.35 18.41 -3.76
N GLU A 10 -13.59 17.84 -4.68
CA GLU A 10 -13.68 18.08 -6.13
C GLU A 10 -14.85 17.29 -6.77
N GLY A 11 -15.54 16.45 -6.00
CA GLY A 11 -16.66 15.62 -6.46
C GLY A 11 -16.22 14.33 -7.15
N GLU A 12 -14.94 13.96 -7.02
CA GLU A 12 -14.40 12.70 -7.52
C GLU A 12 -14.44 11.60 -6.45
N THR A 13 -14.37 10.35 -6.89
CA THR A 13 -14.31 9.19 -6.00
C THR A 13 -12.86 8.72 -5.88
N PRO A 14 -12.24 8.78 -4.70
CA PRO A 14 -10.89 8.30 -4.51
C PRO A 14 -10.84 6.78 -4.64
N VAL A 15 -9.77 6.27 -5.24
CA VAL A 15 -9.49 4.83 -5.29
C VAL A 15 -8.46 4.50 -4.21
N VAL A 16 -8.90 3.86 -3.13
CA VAL A 16 -8.03 3.46 -2.03
C VAL A 16 -7.72 1.97 -2.11
N LEU A 17 -6.44 1.63 -2.10
CA LEU A 17 -5.97 0.24 -2.07
C LEU A 17 -5.27 -0.05 -0.74
N ASP A 18 -5.86 -0.94 0.06
CA ASP A 18 -5.24 -1.39 1.30
C ASP A 18 -4.04 -2.31 1.03
N ALA A 19 -2.92 -2.03 1.70
CA ALA A 19 -1.67 -2.77 1.51
C ALA A 19 -1.76 -4.23 1.98
N THR A 20 -2.54 -4.52 3.03
CA THR A 20 -2.72 -5.90 3.51
C THR A 20 -3.49 -6.72 2.47
N THR A 21 -4.53 -6.13 1.92
CA THR A 21 -5.40 -6.68 0.90
C THR A 21 -4.63 -6.91 -0.41
N LEU A 22 -3.83 -5.94 -0.85
CA LEU A 22 -2.87 -6.09 -1.95
C LEU A 22 -1.93 -7.27 -1.71
N ARG A 23 -1.31 -7.38 -0.52
CA ARG A 23 -0.36 -8.47 -0.26
C ARG A 23 -1.00 -9.86 -0.18
N LYS A 24 -2.25 -9.97 0.24
CA LYS A 24 -2.97 -11.26 0.33
C LYS A 24 -3.32 -11.83 -1.04
N ASN A 25 -3.67 -10.98 -2.01
CA ASN A 25 -3.94 -11.41 -3.38
C ASN A 25 -3.53 -10.32 -4.39
N PRO A 26 -2.21 -10.21 -4.71
CA PRO A 26 -1.70 -9.09 -5.49
C PRO A 26 -2.30 -8.95 -6.88
N ARG A 27 -2.57 -10.09 -7.54
CA ARG A 27 -3.18 -10.10 -8.86
C ARG A 27 -4.58 -9.47 -8.83
N ASN A 28 -5.50 -10.04 -8.05
CA ASN A 28 -6.88 -9.54 -7.98
C ASN A 28 -6.90 -8.06 -7.56
N ALA A 29 -6.08 -7.70 -6.57
CA ALA A 29 -5.95 -6.34 -6.08
C ALA A 29 -5.56 -5.35 -7.19
N LEU A 30 -4.51 -5.66 -7.94
CA LEU A 30 -4.00 -4.79 -8.99
C LEU A 30 -4.91 -4.78 -10.22
N GLU A 31 -5.56 -5.89 -10.57
CA GLU A 31 -6.55 -5.94 -11.64
C GLU A 31 -7.73 -5.01 -11.33
N LYS A 32 -8.33 -5.11 -10.13
CA LYS A 32 -9.41 -4.21 -9.71
C LYS A 32 -8.95 -2.75 -9.60
N PHE A 33 -7.74 -2.52 -9.09
CA PHE A 33 -7.19 -1.17 -9.01
C PHE A 33 -7.05 -0.55 -10.40
N CYS A 34 -6.45 -1.27 -11.35
CA CYS A 34 -6.28 -0.82 -12.73
C CYS A 34 -7.62 -0.52 -13.41
N GLU A 35 -8.63 -1.37 -13.21
CA GLU A 35 -9.98 -1.15 -13.71
C GLU A 35 -10.58 0.17 -13.19
N ASN A 36 -10.44 0.46 -11.89
CA ASN A 36 -11.00 1.65 -11.27
C ASN A 36 -10.31 2.94 -11.72
N ILE A 37 -9.01 2.90 -12.04
CA ILE A 37 -8.27 4.07 -12.54
C ILE A 37 -8.20 4.15 -14.07
N GLY A 38 -8.84 3.21 -14.79
CA GLY A 38 -8.94 3.24 -16.25
C GLY A 38 -7.65 2.89 -17.00
N ILE A 39 -6.75 2.08 -16.41
CA ILE A 39 -5.54 1.58 -17.08
C ILE A 39 -5.60 0.06 -17.27
N SER A 40 -4.79 -0.48 -18.18
CA SER A 40 -4.65 -1.93 -18.34
C SER A 40 -3.71 -2.51 -17.29
N PHE A 41 -4.10 -3.65 -16.71
CA PHE A 41 -3.20 -4.46 -15.88
C PHE A 41 -2.03 -4.98 -16.72
N ASP A 42 -0.83 -5.02 -16.12
CA ASP A 42 0.38 -5.56 -16.74
C ASP A 42 0.99 -6.64 -15.84
N GLU A 43 1.37 -7.78 -16.44
CA GLU A 43 2.01 -8.90 -15.73
C GLU A 43 3.30 -8.49 -15.00
N SER A 44 4.03 -7.49 -15.52
CA SER A 44 5.23 -6.94 -14.88
C SER A 44 4.95 -6.23 -13.55
N MET A 45 3.69 -5.91 -13.23
CA MET A 45 3.33 -5.39 -11.91
C MET A 45 3.51 -6.44 -10.79
N LEU A 46 3.53 -7.73 -11.13
CA LEU A 46 3.68 -8.83 -10.16
C LEU A 46 5.12 -9.33 -10.01
N SER A 47 6.02 -8.96 -10.93
CA SER A 47 7.38 -9.50 -11.00
C SER A 47 8.37 -8.45 -11.51
N TRP A 48 9.50 -8.32 -10.83
CA TRP A 48 10.53 -7.34 -11.14
C TRP A 48 11.94 -7.89 -10.94
N SER A 49 12.92 -7.23 -11.55
CA SER A 49 14.34 -7.56 -11.31
C SER A 49 14.76 -7.04 -9.94
N ALA A 50 15.39 -7.92 -9.16
CA ALA A 50 16.10 -7.60 -7.93
C ALA A 50 17.22 -6.58 -8.18
N GLY A 51 17.60 -5.87 -7.12
CA GLY A 51 18.66 -4.88 -7.09
C GLY A 51 18.15 -3.44 -7.02
N PRO A 52 19.10 -2.49 -6.88
CA PRO A 52 18.79 -1.07 -6.80
C PRO A 52 18.24 -0.51 -8.11
N LYS A 53 17.47 0.57 -7.99
CA LYS A 53 16.97 1.38 -9.09
C LYS A 53 17.70 2.74 -9.12
N PRO A 54 17.90 3.34 -10.31
CA PRO A 54 18.51 4.67 -10.42
C PRO A 54 17.84 5.74 -9.56
N GLU A 55 16.55 5.57 -9.25
CA GLU A 55 15.71 6.50 -8.51
C GLU A 55 15.76 6.32 -6.98
N ASP A 56 16.40 5.25 -6.46
CA ASP A 56 16.34 4.89 -5.03
C ASP A 56 17.05 5.91 -4.10
N GLY A 57 17.89 6.76 -4.67
CA GLY A 57 18.50 7.89 -3.96
C GLY A 57 19.43 7.49 -2.80
N VAL A 58 19.76 8.48 -1.96
CA VAL A 58 20.81 8.32 -0.92
C VAL A 58 20.45 7.36 0.22
N TRP A 59 19.16 7.06 0.37
CA TRP A 59 18.62 6.23 1.45
C TRP A 59 18.63 4.74 1.14
N GLU A 60 18.90 4.36 -0.12
CA GLU A 60 18.85 2.97 -0.59
C GLU A 60 19.65 2.02 0.31
N LYS A 61 20.85 2.47 0.71
CA LYS A 61 21.83 1.68 1.47
C LYS A 61 21.42 1.40 2.91
N TYR A 62 20.36 2.06 3.39
CA TYR A 62 19.89 1.93 4.78
C TYR A 62 18.49 1.30 4.87
N TRP A 63 17.61 1.52 3.89
CA TRP A 63 16.18 1.15 4.02
C TRP A 63 15.70 0.09 3.02
N TYR A 64 16.38 -0.10 1.87
CA TYR A 64 15.77 -0.81 0.73
C TYR A 64 16.23 -2.25 0.55
N HIS A 65 17.00 -2.80 1.48
CA HIS A 65 17.54 -4.16 1.37
C HIS A 65 16.46 -5.22 1.05
N GLY A 66 15.30 -5.15 1.70
CA GLY A 66 14.20 -6.09 1.46
C GLY A 66 13.59 -5.96 0.05
N VAL A 67 13.39 -4.74 -0.43
CA VAL A 67 12.87 -4.49 -1.78
C VAL A 67 13.90 -4.90 -2.84
N HIS A 68 15.17 -4.57 -2.64
CA HIS A 68 16.27 -4.94 -3.55
C HIS A 68 16.45 -6.45 -3.64
N ALA A 69 16.20 -7.20 -2.57
CA ALA A 69 16.27 -8.66 -2.59
C ALA A 69 15.03 -9.32 -3.22
N SER A 70 13.92 -8.58 -3.37
CA SER A 70 12.67 -9.11 -3.89
C SER A 70 12.63 -9.12 -5.42
N THR A 71 11.84 -10.05 -5.97
CA THR A 71 11.52 -10.12 -7.41
C THR A 71 10.02 -10.10 -7.67
N GLY A 72 9.22 -9.79 -6.65
CA GLY A 72 7.77 -9.91 -6.64
C GLY A 72 7.20 -9.79 -5.23
N PHE A 73 5.89 -9.91 -5.10
CA PHE A 73 5.23 -9.95 -3.80
C PHE A 73 5.58 -11.24 -3.05
N LEU A 74 6.13 -11.08 -1.83
CA LEU A 74 6.32 -12.20 -0.92
C LEU A 74 4.98 -12.64 -0.30
N PRO A 75 4.79 -13.93 0.00
CA PRO A 75 3.61 -14.43 0.70
C PRO A 75 3.26 -13.58 1.92
N TYR A 76 1.96 -13.33 2.11
CA TYR A 76 1.50 -12.62 3.30
C TYR A 76 1.66 -13.51 4.54
N GLU A 77 2.33 -12.97 5.55
CA GLU A 77 2.45 -13.58 6.86
C GLU A 77 1.83 -12.62 7.89
N PRO A 78 0.81 -13.07 8.65
CA PRO A 78 0.27 -12.25 9.73
C PRO A 78 1.35 -12.05 10.79
N LYS A 79 1.53 -10.81 11.24
CA LYS A 79 2.46 -10.48 12.32
C LYS A 79 1.69 -10.34 13.62
N GLU A 80 2.14 -11.06 14.65
CA GLU A 80 1.75 -10.74 16.01
C GLU A 80 2.55 -9.52 16.46
N VAL A 81 1.84 -8.48 16.90
CA VAL A 81 2.45 -7.21 17.35
C VAL A 81 1.99 -6.94 18.76
N THR A 82 2.95 -6.78 19.68
CA THR A 82 2.69 -6.19 20.99
C THR A 82 2.98 -4.71 20.89
N ILE A 83 1.99 -3.89 21.23
CA ILE A 83 2.07 -2.44 21.18
C ILE A 83 2.66 -1.95 22.51
N PRO A 84 3.82 -1.25 22.49
CA PRO A 84 4.34 -0.57 23.68
C PRO A 84 3.34 0.46 24.21
N GLU A 85 3.15 0.51 25.52
CA GLU A 85 2.20 1.44 26.17
C GLU A 85 2.46 2.90 25.79
N ASP A 86 3.74 3.29 25.68
CA ASP A 86 4.16 4.65 25.31
C ASP A 86 3.77 5.07 23.87
N LEU A 87 3.28 4.14 23.05
CA LEU A 87 2.80 4.43 21.68
C LEU A 87 1.27 4.48 21.57
N THR A 88 0.55 4.31 22.69
CA THR A 88 -0.92 4.30 22.70
C THR A 88 -1.50 5.59 22.11
N ASP A 89 -1.03 6.75 22.55
CA ASP A 89 -1.50 8.06 22.07
C ASP A 89 -1.33 8.20 20.54
N VAL A 90 -0.22 7.72 19.99
CA VAL A 90 0.04 7.75 18.54
C VAL A 90 -0.96 6.91 17.78
N ILE A 91 -1.33 5.75 18.33
CA ILE A 91 -2.30 4.85 17.71
C ILE A 91 -3.70 5.43 17.80
N GLU A 92 -4.08 6.00 18.95
CA GLU A 92 -5.37 6.66 19.11
C GLU A 92 -5.57 7.82 18.12
N GLU A 93 -4.51 8.55 17.78
CA GLU A 93 -4.54 9.56 16.72
C GLU A 93 -4.56 8.96 15.30
N ALA A 94 -3.84 7.87 15.07
CA ALA A 94 -3.70 7.27 13.73
C ALA A 94 -4.90 6.41 13.30
N VAL A 95 -5.56 5.71 14.23
CA VAL A 95 -6.66 4.77 13.95
C VAL A 95 -7.82 5.45 13.24
N PRO A 96 -8.36 6.60 13.70
CA PRO A 96 -9.45 7.28 12.99
C PRO A 96 -9.08 7.69 11.56
N LEU A 97 -7.82 8.05 11.30
CA LEU A 97 -7.33 8.39 9.97
C LEU A 97 -7.29 7.15 9.06
N TYR A 98 -6.84 6.01 9.59
CA TYR A 98 -6.86 4.75 8.86
C TYR A 98 -8.29 4.28 8.58
N GLU A 99 -9.17 4.30 9.59
CA GLU A 99 -10.58 3.91 9.44
C GLU A 99 -11.27 4.77 8.37
N ARG A 100 -11.02 6.08 8.38
CA ARG A 100 -11.54 7.00 7.36
C ARG A 100 -11.08 6.64 5.94
N LEU A 101 -9.82 6.26 5.73
CA LEU A 101 -9.34 5.77 4.44
C LEU A 101 -10.00 4.43 4.07
N SER A 102 -10.20 3.57 5.06
CA SER A 102 -10.71 2.21 4.86
C SER A 102 -12.17 2.17 4.37
N GLU A 103 -12.96 3.21 4.65
CA GLU A 103 -14.32 3.38 4.11
C GLU A 103 -14.36 3.43 2.57
N TYR A 104 -13.24 3.80 1.93
CA TYR A 104 -13.11 3.90 0.48
C TYR A 104 -12.21 2.80 -0.12
N ALA A 105 -11.75 1.86 0.71
CA ALA A 105 -10.88 0.79 0.24
C ALA A 105 -11.63 -0.13 -0.74
N LEU A 106 -10.97 -0.51 -1.83
CA LEU A 106 -11.52 -1.44 -2.81
C LEU A 106 -11.90 -2.78 -2.16
N GLU A 107 -13.14 -3.21 -2.39
CA GLU A 107 -13.60 -4.55 -2.01
C GLU A 107 -13.05 -5.59 -3.02
N LEU A 108 -12.20 -6.51 -2.56
CA LEU A 108 -11.56 -7.54 -3.39
C LEU A 108 -12.28 -8.89 -3.38
#